data_AF-A0A7C9EHP8-F1
#
_entry.id   AF-A0A7C9EHP8-F1
#
_cell.length_a   1.000
_cell.length_b   1.000
_cell.length_c   1.000
_cell.angle_alpha   90.00
_cell.angle_beta   90.00
_cell.angle_gamma   90.00
#
_symmetry.space_group_name_H-M   'P 1'
#
loop_
_entity.id
_entity.type
_entity.pdbx_description
1 polymer ?
#
loop_
_entity_poly.entity_id
_entity_poly.type
_entity_poly.pdbx_seq_one_letter_code
_entity_poly.pdbx_strand_id
1 'polypeptide(L)'
;AENLSEAEEDYLAKLVLLSGNPERLKSSSVGNPPESEVKRAELEALARRLRGIMKSISRYPTVRRRVETLAKSMLENWVKKNGESQSSNGGRSTPRRKGSFVRFLSERSFKG
;
A
#
# COMPACT_ATOMS: atom_id res chain seq x y z
N ALA A 1 -0.53 -7.73 -29.52
CA ALA A 1 -0.80 -8.16 -28.13
C ALA A 1 -2.31 -8.17 -27.99
N GLU A 2 -2.90 -9.32 -27.65
CA GLU A 2 -4.32 -9.37 -27.32
C GLU A 2 -4.56 -8.63 -26.01
N ASN A 3 -5.64 -7.85 -25.96
CA ASN A 3 -6.08 -7.23 -24.71
C ASN A 3 -6.75 -8.29 -23.85
N LEU A 4 -6.57 -8.18 -22.53
CA LEU A 4 -7.31 -9.03 -21.59
C LEU A 4 -8.80 -8.69 -21.67
N SER A 5 -9.65 -9.70 -21.48
CA SER A 5 -11.07 -9.45 -21.28
C SER A 5 -11.31 -8.76 -19.93
N GLU A 6 -12.39 -8.00 -19.81
CA GLU A 6 -12.77 -7.32 -18.56
C GLU A 6 -12.79 -8.29 -17.35
N ALA A 7 -13.25 -9.53 -17.56
CA ALA A 7 -13.26 -10.56 -16.53
C ALA A 7 -11.84 -11.02 -16.13
N GLU A 8 -10.91 -11.16 -17.08
CA GLU A 8 -9.51 -11.52 -16.81
C GLU A 8 -8.76 -10.37 -16.10
N GLU A 9 -9.06 -9.12 -16.46
CA GLU A 9 -8.53 -7.93 -15.79
C GLU A 9 -8.99 -7.86 -14.33
N ASP A 10 -10.30 -8.04 -14.10
CA ASP A 10 -10.89 -8.07 -12.76
C ASP A 10 -10.31 -9.22 -11.91
N TYR A 11 -10.16 -10.40 -12.52
CA TYR A 11 -9.51 -11.54 -11.89
C TYR A 11 -8.08 -11.21 -11.47
N LEU A 12 -7.28 -10.67 -12.40
CA LEU A 12 -5.89 -10.28 -12.15
C LEU A 12 -5.79 -9.21 -11.04
N ALA A 13 -6.66 -8.20 -11.08
CA ALA A 13 -6.70 -7.13 -10.08
C ALA A 13 -6.96 -7.68 -8.68
N LYS A 14 -7.97 -8.54 -8.52
CA LYS A 14 -8.27 -9.22 -7.25
C LYS A 14 -7.10 -10.09 -6.79
N LEU A 15 -6.45 -10.80 -7.72
CA LEU A 15 -5.31 -11.66 -7.41
C LEU A 15 -4.11 -10.86 -6.90
N VAL A 16 -3.79 -9.72 -7.53
CA VAL A 16 -2.71 -8.81 -7.08
C VAL A 16 -3.01 -8.22 -5.70
N LEU A 17 -4.25 -7.80 -5.44
CA LEU A 17 -4.62 -7.13 -4.19
C LEU A 17 -4.76 -8.07 -2.99
N LEU A 18 -5.23 -9.31 -3.22
CA LEU A 18 -5.66 -10.22 -2.15
C LEU A 18 -4.70 -11.37 -1.89
N SER A 19 -3.81 -11.71 -2.82
CA SER A 19 -2.84 -12.82 -2.66
C SER A 19 -1.80 -12.64 -1.54
N GLY A 20 -1.80 -11.51 -0.83
CA GLY A 20 -1.01 -11.31 0.39
C GLY A 20 -1.59 -12.00 1.63
N ASN A 21 -2.88 -12.34 1.64
CA ASN A 21 -3.54 -13.03 2.74
C ASN A 21 -4.46 -14.13 2.17
N PRO A 22 -4.13 -15.42 2.38
CA PRO A 22 -4.88 -16.53 1.81
C PRO A 22 -6.32 -16.60 2.31
N GLU A 23 -6.60 -16.11 3.52
CA GLU A 23 -7.98 -16.06 4.04
C GLU A 23 -8.82 -15.02 3.31
N ARG A 24 -8.24 -13.85 3.03
CA ARG A 24 -8.91 -12.79 2.25
C ARG A 24 -9.19 -13.22 0.81
N LEU A 25 -8.29 -14.01 0.23
CA LEU A 25 -8.45 -14.54 -1.11
C LEU A 25 -9.59 -15.58 -1.17
N LYS A 26 -9.71 -16.43 -0.14
CA LYS A 26 -10.80 -17.43 -0.02
C LYS A 26 -12.14 -16.78 0.31
N SER A 27 -12.15 -15.71 1.10
CA SER A 27 -13.39 -15.01 1.47
C SER A 27 -13.89 -14.08 0.37
N SER A 28 -13.02 -13.61 -0.52
CA SER A 28 -13.43 -12.81 -1.68
C SER A 28 -13.84 -13.73 -2.82
N SER A 29 -14.92 -13.40 -3.53
CA SER A 29 -15.15 -13.91 -4.87
C SER A 29 -14.09 -13.32 -5.82
N VAL A 30 -12.89 -13.92 -5.79
CA VAL A 30 -12.00 -13.89 -6.95
C VAL A 30 -12.88 -14.38 -8.09
N GLY A 31 -13.04 -13.58 -9.13
CA GLY A 31 -14.00 -13.86 -10.21
C GLY A 31 -13.76 -15.24 -10.82
N ASN A 32 -14.63 -15.64 -11.75
CA ASN A 32 -14.48 -16.93 -12.41
C ASN A 32 -13.06 -17.06 -12.98
N PRO A 33 -12.31 -18.12 -12.62
CA PRO A 33 -10.96 -18.30 -13.15
C PRO A 33 -11.03 -18.48 -14.67
N PRO A 34 -9.97 -18.10 -15.41
CA PRO A 34 -9.89 -18.36 -16.83
C PRO A 34 -10.09 -19.85 -17.12
N GLU A 35 -10.80 -20.18 -18.20
CA GLU A 35 -11.11 -21.57 -18.57
C GLU A 35 -9.83 -22.38 -18.89
N SER A 36 -8.81 -21.71 -19.42
CA SER A 36 -7.52 -22.33 -19.73
C SER A 36 -6.58 -22.30 -18.51
N GLU A 37 -6.09 -23.48 -18.13
CA GLU A 37 -5.08 -23.62 -17.07
C GLU A 37 -3.80 -22.84 -17.39
N VAL A 38 -3.39 -22.80 -18.67
CA VAL A 38 -2.22 -22.04 -19.13
C VAL A 38 -2.42 -20.55 -18.87
N LYS A 39 -3.55 -19.98 -19.31
CA LYS A 39 -3.87 -18.57 -19.07
C LYS A 39 -3.91 -18.23 -17.59
N ARG A 40 -4.49 -19.12 -16.77
CA ARG A 40 -4.51 -18.93 -15.31
C ARG A 40 -3.10 -18.89 -14.73
N ALA A 41 -2.22 -19.81 -15.14
CA ALA A 41 -0.83 -19.84 -14.68
C ALA A 41 -0.07 -18.57 -15.11
N GLU A 42 -0.31 -18.06 -16.32
CA GLU A 42 0.25 -16.80 -16.81
C GLU A 42 -0.20 -15.60 -15.95
N LEU A 43 -1.50 -15.48 -15.65
CA LEU A 43 -2.02 -14.40 -14.79
C LEU A 43 -1.47 -14.48 -13.37
N GLU A 44 -1.36 -15.68 -12.80
CA GLU A 44 -0.74 -15.88 -11.49
C GLU A 44 0.74 -15.48 -11.48
N ALA A 45 1.50 -15.86 -12.51
CA ALA A 45 2.91 -15.48 -12.67
C ALA A 45 3.07 -13.96 -12.78
N LEU A 46 2.21 -13.33 -13.58
CA LEU A 46 2.18 -11.88 -13.75
C LEU A 46 1.86 -11.16 -12.45
N ALA A 47 0.84 -11.61 -11.71
CA ALA A 47 0.48 -11.04 -10.42
C ALA A 47 1.59 -11.16 -9.37
N ARG A 48 2.31 -12.30 -9.33
CA ARG A 48 3.49 -12.49 -8.46
C ARG A 48 4.57 -11.45 -8.80
N ARG A 49 4.85 -11.21 -10.10
CA ARG A 49 5.84 -10.24 -10.56
C ARG A 49 5.45 -8.81 -10.19
N LEU A 50 4.19 -8.42 -10.43
CA LEU A 50 3.67 -7.09 -10.06
C LEU A 50 3.79 -6.84 -8.56
N ARG A 51 3.44 -7.83 -7.73
CA ARG A 51 3.61 -7.73 -6.27
C ARG A 51 5.08 -7.60 -5.86
N GLY A 52 5.97 -8.34 -6.50
CA GLY A 52 7.42 -8.23 -6.27
C GLY A 52 7.93 -6.81 -6.55
N ILE A 53 7.51 -6.23 -7.68
CA ILE A 53 7.82 -4.85 -8.06
C ILE A 53 7.21 -3.85 -7.04
N MET A 54 5.94 -3.98 -6.69
CA MET A 54 5.34 -3.10 -5.68
C MET A 54 6.03 -3.23 -4.31
N LYS A 55 6.48 -4.42 -3.94
CA LYS A 55 7.24 -4.67 -2.71
C LYS A 55 8.64 -4.05 -2.77
N SER A 56 9.32 -4.07 -3.91
CA SER A 56 10.61 -3.38 -4.06
C SER A 56 10.42 -1.86 -4.08
N ILE A 57 9.37 -1.37 -4.75
CA ILE A 57 9.01 0.05 -4.80
C ILE A 57 8.70 0.59 -3.40
N SER A 58 7.92 -0.13 -2.60
CA SER A 58 7.58 0.27 -1.23
C SER A 58 8.77 0.23 -0.26
N ARG A 59 9.87 -0.46 -0.60
CA ARG A 59 11.12 -0.38 0.17
C ARG A 59 11.90 0.90 -0.09
N TYR A 60 11.67 1.58 -1.22
CA TYR A 60 12.31 2.87 -1.44
C TYR A 60 11.79 3.89 -0.41
N PRO A 61 12.68 4.50 0.38
CA PRO A 61 12.30 5.30 1.53
C PRO A 61 11.61 6.61 1.11
N THR A 62 11.63 6.98 -0.17
CA THR A 62 10.91 8.12 -0.73
C THR A 62 9.47 7.76 -1.09
N VAL A 63 9.24 6.63 -1.77
CA VAL A 63 7.91 6.19 -2.18
C VAL A 63 7.06 5.82 -0.97
N ARG A 64 7.64 5.06 -0.03
CA ARG A 64 6.96 4.73 1.23
C ARG A 64 6.50 5.98 1.97
N ARG A 65 7.38 6.97 2.11
CA ARG A 65 7.04 8.25 2.74
C ARG A 65 5.94 8.99 1.98
N ARG A 66 6.00 9.04 0.64
CA ARG A 66 4.95 9.67 -0.18
C ARG A 66 3.58 9.03 0.02
N VAL A 67 3.53 7.70 0.03
CA VAL A 67 2.27 6.95 0.25
C VAL A 67 1.76 7.16 1.68
N GLU A 68 2.62 7.06 2.70
CA GLU A 68 2.23 7.31 4.09
C GLU A 68 1.76 8.76 4.30
N THR A 69 2.43 9.74 3.69
CA THR A 69 2.03 11.15 3.72
C THR A 69 0.67 11.35 3.07
N LEU A 70 0.43 10.74 1.91
CA LEU A 70 -0.86 10.82 1.23
C LEU A 70 -1.97 10.20 2.08
N ALA A 71 -1.77 8.99 2.59
CA ALA A 71 -2.75 8.31 3.44
C ALA A 71 -3.09 9.11 4.71
N LYS A 72 -2.07 9.69 5.37
CA LYS A 72 -2.26 10.59 6.51
C LYS A 72 -3.07 11.83 6.14
N SER A 73 -2.76 12.46 5.00
CA SER A 73 -3.49 13.65 4.54
C SER A 73 -4.96 13.35 4.24
N MET A 74 -5.25 12.16 3.67
CA MET A 74 -6.63 11.72 3.44
C MET A 74 -7.37 11.49 4.76
N LEU A 75 -6.73 10.83 5.72
CA LEU A 75 -7.30 10.59 7.04
C LEU A 75 -7.57 11.90 7.79
N GLU A 76 -6.63 12.84 7.78
CA GLU A 76 -6.79 14.15 8.41
C GLU A 76 -7.92 14.95 7.76
N ASN A 77 -8.01 14.94 6.43
CA ASN A 77 -9.12 15.58 5.70
C ASN A 77 -10.47 14.96 6.06
N TRP A 78 -10.52 13.63 6.21
CA TRP A 78 -11.73 12.93 6.66
C TRP A 78 -12.10 13.28 8.10
N VAL A 79 -11.14 13.30 9.02
CA VAL A 79 -11.35 13.69 10.42
C VAL A 79 -11.79 15.14 10.52
N LYS A 80 -11.19 16.06 9.76
CA LYS A 80 -11.59 17.47 9.73
C LYS A 80 -13.03 17.61 9.22
N LYS A 81 -13.34 16.95 8.10
CA LYS A 81 -14.69 16.95 7.50
C LYS A 81 -15.75 16.38 8.45
N ASN A 82 -15.40 15.35 9.23
CA ASN A 82 -16.33 14.73 10.19
C ASN A 82 -16.33 15.40 11.57
N GLY A 83 -15.25 16.06 11.94
CA GLY A 83 -15.04 16.73 13.23
C GLY A 83 -15.55 18.18 13.26
N GLU A 84 -15.72 18.82 12.10
CA GLU A 84 -16.39 20.13 11.98
C GLU A 84 -17.89 20.08 12.36
N SER A 85 -18.44 18.90 12.66
CA SER A 85 -19.81 18.73 13.18
C SER A 85 -19.94 18.92 14.69
N GLN A 86 -18.86 19.14 15.45
CA GLN A 86 -18.95 19.48 16.88
C GLN A 86 -18.22 20.79 17.25
N SER A 87 -19.06 21.83 17.38
CA SER A 87 -19.00 22.90 18.37
C SER A 87 -17.81 23.88 18.40
N SER A 88 -18.21 25.15 18.32
CA SER A 88 -17.55 26.38 18.77
C SER A 88 -16.70 26.31 20.06
N ASN A 89 -15.76 27.25 20.11
CA ASN A 89 -15.03 27.84 21.24
C ASN A 89 -13.70 27.22 21.71
N GLY A 90 -12.61 27.97 21.41
CA GLY A 90 -11.63 28.36 22.42
C GLY A 90 -10.25 27.73 22.35
N GLY A 91 -9.21 28.56 22.29
CA GLY A 91 -7.90 28.25 22.89
C GLY A 91 -6.68 28.25 21.96
N ARG A 92 -5.65 29.01 22.33
CA ARG A 92 -4.42 29.32 21.59
C ARG A 92 -3.39 28.16 21.51
N SER A 93 -2.61 28.23 20.41
CA SER A 93 -1.17 27.99 20.25
C SER A 93 -0.55 26.60 20.52
N THR A 94 0.14 26.07 19.49
CA THR A 94 1.51 25.53 19.63
C THR A 94 2.32 25.83 18.36
N PRO A 95 3.54 26.40 18.44
CA PRO A 95 4.43 26.49 17.28
C PRO A 95 5.21 25.18 17.16
N ARG A 96 4.87 24.38 16.14
CA ARG A 96 5.56 23.17 15.72
C ARG A 96 7.01 23.49 15.31
N ARG A 97 8.01 23.17 16.15
CA ARG A 97 9.43 23.34 15.81
C ARG A 97 10.07 22.05 15.28
N LYS A 98 10.73 22.26 14.13
CA LYS A 98 11.87 21.60 13.45
C LYS A 98 12.38 20.25 14.00
N GLY A 99 12.56 19.32 13.06
CA GLY A 99 13.13 17.99 13.29
C GLY A 99 14.59 18.00 13.71
N SER A 100 14.93 17.00 14.51
CA SER A 100 16.29 16.58 14.84
C SER A 100 16.42 15.11 14.46
N PHE A 101 16.90 14.82 13.26
CA PHE A 101 17.35 13.49 12.90
C PHE A 101 18.73 13.30 13.53
N VAL A 102 18.76 12.90 14.80
CA VAL A 102 19.99 12.51 15.45
C VAL A 102 20.42 11.17 14.86
N ARG A 103 21.40 11.22 13.96
CA ARG A 103 22.13 10.05 13.46
C ARG A 103 22.95 9.49 14.61
N PHE A 104 22.56 8.33 15.14
CA PHE A 104 23.44 7.48 15.95
C PHE A 104 23.74 6.22 15.15
N LEU A 105 24.88 6.22 14.46
CA LEU A 105 25.56 5.01 14.01
C LEU A 105 26.81 4.89 14.88
N SER A 106 26.74 4.06 15.91
CA SER A 106 27.89 3.74 16.77
C SER A 106 28.80 2.77 16.04
N GLU A 107 30.05 3.17 15.78
CA GLU A 107 31.12 2.29 15.34
C GLU A 107 31.45 1.29 16.45
N ARG A 108 31.30 -0.02 16.18
CA ARG A 108 31.93 -1.07 16.97
C ARG A 108 33.29 -1.39 16.35
N SER A 109 34.35 -0.93 17.00
CA SER A 109 35.72 -1.34 16.69
C SER A 109 35.95 -2.77 17.20
N PHE A 110 36.33 -3.67 16.30
CA PHE A 110 36.93 -4.96 16.63
C PHE A 110 38.42 -4.73 16.92
N LYS A 111 38.88 -5.09 18.12
CA LYS A 111 40.32 -5.25 18.41
C LYS A 111 40.71 -6.69 18.08
N GLY A 112 41.73 -6.84 17.23
CA GLY A 112 42.54 -8.04 17.12
C GLY A 112 43.62 -8.08 18.18
#